data_AF-A0A933K593-F1
#
_entry.id   AF-A0A933K593-F1
#
_cell.length_a   1.000
_cell.length_b   1.000
_cell.length_c   1.000
_cell.angle_alpha   90.00
_cell.angle_beta   90.00
_cell.angle_gamma   90.00
#
_symmetry.space_group_name_H-M   'P 1'
#
loop_
_entity.id
_entity.type
_entity.pdbx_description
1 polymer ?
#
loop_
_entity_poly.entity_id
_entity_poly.type
_entity_poly.pdbx_seq_one_letter_code
_entity_poly.pdbx_strand_id
1 'polypeptide(L)'
;MTALARTRGDRGLTLPEILVSAAILTVLIGAAIMVYNLSHRYRGVTTSARSLQTATMIEEVISTDLRRVVQAGPSPVRFWPDRPSRLAFLACDTDASKGKELKIRAVRYSLDKAPGMLQREWDGQARSVGLSPLTSISFLPFAGPTGPMVRVTLDVGRDPDEPAGEPIAYSFLTPIASPRQREPIPMKLVTGFVDKEDGPATQRLPDPGASARAAAGGGQPPPAATGGSQGSPPPEASAPPPRKGF
;
A
#
# COMPACT_ATOMS: atom_id res chain seq x y z
N MET A 1 -27.13 54.64 -60.22
CA MET A 1 -26.11 55.34 -59.41
C MET A 1 -25.20 54.28 -58.84
N THR A 2 -23.99 54.22 -59.39
CA THR A 2 -23.18 53.01 -59.51
C THR A 2 -21.91 53.13 -58.67
N ALA A 3 -21.60 52.06 -57.94
CA ALA A 3 -20.29 51.58 -57.51
C ALA A 3 -19.27 52.56 -56.88
N LEU A 4 -19.02 52.36 -55.59
CA LEU A 4 -17.71 52.61 -54.97
C LEU A 4 -17.09 51.25 -54.60
N ALA A 5 -16.52 50.59 -55.60
CA ALA A 5 -15.63 49.45 -55.40
C ALA A 5 -14.27 50.00 -54.92
N ARG A 6 -14.04 49.95 -53.61
CA ARG A 6 -12.75 50.29 -53.01
C ARG A 6 -11.80 49.12 -53.27
N THR A 7 -10.97 49.28 -54.28
CA THR A 7 -9.84 48.40 -54.61
C THR A 7 -8.91 48.28 -53.39
N ARG A 8 -8.99 47.14 -52.71
CA ARG A 8 -8.01 46.71 -51.72
C ARG A 8 -6.76 46.34 -52.51
N GLY A 9 -5.81 47.28 -52.59
CA GLY A 9 -4.60 47.09 -53.37
C GLY A 9 -3.79 45.90 -52.87
N ASP A 10 -3.60 44.92 -53.75
CA ASP A 10 -2.58 43.88 -53.66
C ASP A 10 -1.20 44.54 -53.62
N ARG A 11 -0.71 44.85 -52.41
CA ARG A 11 0.72 45.07 -52.20
C ARG A 11 1.33 43.71 -51.95
N GLY A 12 1.95 43.12 -52.97
CA GLY A 12 2.76 41.92 -52.82
C GLY A 12 3.86 42.17 -51.78
N LEU A 13 4.05 41.22 -50.86
CA LEU A 13 5.11 41.32 -49.86
C LEU A 13 6.46 41.50 -50.57
N THR A 14 7.20 42.51 -50.15
CA THR A 14 8.57 42.71 -50.62
C THR A 14 9.48 41.64 -50.01
N LEU A 15 10.52 41.22 -50.74
CA LEU A 15 11.50 40.24 -50.28
C LEU A 15 12.05 40.51 -48.85
N PRO A 16 12.37 41.77 -48.44
CA PRO A 16 12.76 42.05 -47.07
C PRO A 16 11.65 41.81 -46.03
N GLU A 17 10.38 42.07 -46.34
CA GLU A 17 9.26 41.81 -45.43
C GLU A 17 9.06 40.31 -45.19
N ILE A 18 9.26 39.48 -46.23
CA ILE A 18 9.22 38.02 -46.13
C ILE A 18 10.36 37.52 -45.22
N LEU A 19 11.58 38.04 -45.41
CA LEU A 19 12.74 37.68 -44.59
C LEU A 19 12.55 38.06 -43.12
N VAL A 20 12.05 39.26 -42.85
CA VAL A 20 11.76 39.71 -41.48
C VAL A 20 10.67 38.84 -40.85
N SER A 21 9.61 38.53 -41.59
CA SER A 21 8.52 37.66 -41.10
C SER A 21 9.03 36.25 -40.79
N ALA A 22 9.86 35.67 -41.66
CA ALA A 22 10.47 34.36 -41.46
C ALA A 22 11.44 34.34 -40.26
N ALA A 23 12.22 35.40 -40.07
CA ALA A 23 13.12 35.54 -38.92
C ALA A 23 12.34 35.61 -37.60
N ILE A 24 11.29 36.45 -37.54
CA ILE A 24 10.39 36.54 -36.38
C ILE A 24 9.76 35.18 -36.08
N LEU A 25 9.22 34.50 -37.09
CA LEU A 25 8.61 33.19 -36.93
C LEU A 25 9.60 32.16 -36.38
N THR A 26 10.84 32.15 -36.89
CA THR A 26 11.88 31.23 -36.44
C THR A 26 12.26 31.49 -34.98
N VAL A 27 12.38 32.76 -34.58
CA VAL A 27 12.65 33.13 -33.18
C VAL A 27 11.51 32.70 -32.27
N LEU A 28 10.25 32.91 -32.69
CA LEU A 28 9.07 32.50 -31.91
C LEU A 28 8.98 30.98 -31.75
N ILE A 29 9.22 30.23 -32.83
CA ILE A 29 9.24 28.76 -32.78
C ILE A 29 10.39 28.27 -31.88
N GLY A 30 11.60 28.83 -32.04
CA GLY A 30 12.75 28.50 -31.20
C GLY A 30 12.50 28.77 -29.71
N ALA A 31 11.89 29.92 -29.39
CA ALA A 31 11.49 30.26 -28.02
C ALA A 31 10.42 29.30 -27.48
N ALA A 32 9.42 28.93 -28.28
CA ALA A 32 8.38 27.99 -27.88
C ALA A 32 8.97 26.59 -27.58
N ILE A 33 9.87 26.09 -28.43
CA ILE A 33 10.56 24.81 -28.22
C ILE A 33 11.43 24.88 -26.96
N MET A 34 12.15 25.99 -26.75
CA MET A 34 12.98 26.18 -25.55
C MET A 34 12.13 26.17 -24.28
N VAL A 35 11.02 26.91 -24.24
CA VAL A 35 10.09 26.95 -23.10
C VAL A 35 9.44 25.58 -22.84
N TYR A 36 9.04 24.87 -23.90
CA TYR A 36 8.53 23.50 -23.81
C TYR A 36 9.56 22.56 -23.17
N ASN A 37 10.80 22.56 -23.67
CA ASN A 37 11.88 21.74 -23.14
C ASN A 37 12.25 22.09 -21.70
N LEU A 38 12.27 23.39 -21.35
CA LEU A 38 12.51 23.83 -19.98
C LEU A 38 11.40 23.32 -19.05
N SER A 39 10.14 23.49 -19.46
CA SER A 39 8.97 23.07 -18.67
C SER A 39 8.96 21.57 -18.42
N HIS A 40 9.27 20.76 -19.44
CA HIS A 40 9.39 19.31 -19.27
C HIS A 40 10.53 18.91 -18.34
N ARG A 41 11.69 19.57 -18.43
CA ARG A 41 12.81 19.30 -17.51
C ARG A 41 12.47 19.69 -16.06
N TYR A 42 11.81 20.81 -15.84
CA TYR A 42 11.41 21.23 -14.49
C TYR A 42 10.34 20.32 -13.88
N ARG A 43 9.36 19.87 -14.68
CA ARG A 43 8.35 18.89 -14.22
C ARG A 43 9.01 17.60 -13.72
N GLY A 44 9.94 17.03 -14.48
CA GLY A 44 10.67 15.82 -14.08
C GLY A 44 11.46 15.94 -12.77
N VAL A 45 12.00 17.12 -12.46
CA VAL A 45 12.70 17.38 -11.18
C VAL A 45 11.70 17.42 -10.02
N THR A 46 10.56 18.08 -10.20
CA THR A 46 9.53 18.16 -9.15
C THR A 46 8.87 16.81 -8.86
N THR A 47 8.63 15.98 -9.89
CA THR A 47 8.05 14.64 -9.71
C THR A 47 9.03 13.69 -9.02
N SER A 48 10.32 13.76 -9.36
CA SER A 48 11.37 13.00 -8.68
C SER A 48 11.52 13.41 -7.21
N ALA A 49 11.48 14.72 -6.92
CA ALA A 49 11.54 15.24 -5.55
C ALA A 49 10.34 14.77 -4.70
N ARG A 50 9.13 14.79 -5.26
CA ARG A 50 7.92 14.31 -4.57
C ARG A 50 7.95 12.79 -4.30
N SER A 51 8.49 12.03 -5.25
CA SER A 51 8.65 10.58 -5.12
C SER A 51 9.67 10.24 -4.04
N LEU A 52 10.81 10.94 -4.01
CA LEU A 52 11.81 10.79 -2.96
C LEU A 52 11.25 11.22 -1.60
N GLN A 53 10.54 12.34 -1.53
CA GLN A 53 9.87 12.79 -0.30
C GLN A 53 8.88 11.75 0.22
N THR A 54 8.13 11.11 -0.67
CA THR A 54 7.22 10.00 -0.33
C THR A 54 8.00 8.81 0.22
N ALA A 55 9.10 8.41 -0.43
CA ALA A 55 9.95 7.32 0.03
C ALA A 55 10.52 7.61 1.43
N THR A 56 11.01 8.83 1.68
CA THR A 56 11.56 9.24 2.98
C THR A 56 10.48 9.28 4.07
N MET A 57 9.27 9.73 3.75
CA MET A 57 8.14 9.70 4.70
C MET A 57 7.76 8.26 5.07
N ILE A 58 7.71 7.37 4.08
CA ILE A 58 7.41 5.94 4.30
C ILE A 58 8.51 5.31 5.17
N GLU A 59 9.78 5.59 4.88
CA GLU A 59 10.92 5.12 5.68
C GLU A 59 10.83 5.59 7.12
N GLU A 60 10.59 6.88 7.35
CA GLU A 60 10.54 7.46 8.68
C GLU A 60 9.43 6.81 9.51
N VAL A 61 8.24 6.67 8.93
CA VAL A 61 7.08 6.05 9.60
C VAL A 61 7.35 4.59 9.92
N ILE A 62 7.79 3.79 8.94
CA ILE A 62 8.06 2.36 9.14
C ILE A 62 9.20 2.16 10.14
N SER A 63 10.27 2.92 10.03
CA SER A 63 11.42 2.81 10.94
C SER A 63 11.06 3.21 12.37
N THR A 64 10.22 4.23 12.53
CA THR A 64 9.73 4.65 13.84
C THR A 64 8.87 3.57 14.48
N ASP A 65 7.98 2.93 13.72
CA ASP A 65 7.12 1.88 14.24
C ASP A 65 7.88 0.58 14.54
N LEU A 66 8.84 0.20 13.69
CA LEU A 66 9.67 -0.99 13.90
C LEU A 66 10.61 -0.85 15.11
N ARG A 67 11.01 0.38 15.45
CA ARG A 67 11.71 0.69 16.72
C ARG A 67 10.81 0.58 17.95
N ARG A 68 9.49 0.57 17.78
CA ARG A 68 8.51 0.44 18.87
C ARG A 68 8.03 -1.01 19.04
N VAL A 69 8.54 -1.95 18.25
CA VAL A 69 8.10 -3.36 18.28
C VAL A 69 8.25 -3.99 19.66
N VAL A 70 7.21 -4.70 20.08
CA VAL A 70 7.16 -5.47 21.33
C VAL A 70 7.42 -6.93 21.06
N GLN A 71 8.31 -7.53 21.85
CA GLN A 71 8.47 -8.98 21.86
C GLN A 71 7.32 -9.64 22.64
N ALA A 72 6.27 -10.04 21.91
CA ALA A 72 5.12 -10.76 22.46
C ALA A 72 5.14 -12.27 22.18
N GLY A 73 6.28 -12.81 21.74
CA GLY A 73 6.41 -14.22 21.34
C GLY A 73 7.63 -14.47 20.44
N PRO A 74 7.75 -15.67 19.87
CA PRO A 74 8.93 -16.09 19.09
C PRO A 74 9.09 -15.33 17.76
N SER A 75 8.02 -14.72 17.25
CA SER A 75 8.04 -13.89 16.05
C SER A 75 7.36 -12.55 16.35
N PRO A 76 8.15 -11.49 16.62
CA PRO A 76 7.59 -10.18 16.96
C PRO A 76 7.00 -9.45 15.74
N VAL A 77 7.34 -9.92 14.53
CA VAL A 77 6.94 -9.35 13.26
C VAL A 77 6.50 -10.46 12.32
N ARG A 78 5.28 -10.35 11.78
CA ARG A 78 4.70 -11.27 10.81
C ARG A 78 4.95 -10.77 9.39
N PHE A 79 5.56 -11.62 8.58
CA PHE A 79 5.78 -11.44 7.15
C PHE A 79 4.92 -12.45 6.37
N TRP A 80 4.50 -12.07 5.16
CA TRP A 80 3.75 -12.95 4.26
C TRP A 80 4.56 -13.19 2.99
N PRO A 81 5.14 -14.40 2.80
CA PRO A 81 5.91 -14.73 1.59
C PRO A 81 5.09 -14.54 0.30
N ASP A 82 3.82 -14.93 0.31
CA ASP A 82 2.92 -14.83 -0.85
C ASP A 82 2.37 -13.41 -1.07
N ARG A 83 2.55 -12.52 -0.08
CA ARG A 83 2.08 -11.13 -0.11
C ARG A 83 3.17 -10.22 0.48
N PRO A 84 4.30 -10.01 -0.24
CA PRO A 84 5.45 -9.29 0.28
C PRO A 84 5.16 -7.80 0.59
N SER A 85 4.03 -7.28 0.09
CA SER A 85 3.51 -5.94 0.38
C SER A 85 2.87 -5.81 1.77
N ARG A 86 2.80 -6.91 2.55
CA ARG A 86 2.18 -6.94 3.88
C ARG A 86 3.20 -7.13 4.99
N LEU A 87 3.02 -6.35 6.05
CA LEU A 87 3.80 -6.43 7.28
C LEU A 87 2.88 -6.20 8.47
N ALA A 88 3.05 -6.96 9.55
CA ALA A 88 2.31 -6.69 10.78
C ALA A 88 3.13 -7.02 12.03
N PHE A 89 2.92 -6.24 13.09
CA PHE A 89 3.62 -6.42 14.36
C PHE A 89 2.88 -5.72 15.49
N LEU A 90 3.29 -6.00 16.73
CA LEU A 90 2.83 -5.28 17.91
C LEU A 90 3.83 -4.20 18.27
N ALA A 91 3.37 -2.99 18.54
CA ALA A 91 4.19 -1.84 18.90
C ALA A 91 3.71 -1.17 20.19
N CYS A 92 4.66 -0.62 20.95
CA CYS A 92 4.40 0.25 22.09
C CYS A 92 3.94 1.63 21.60
N ASP A 93 2.81 2.11 22.11
CA ASP A 93 2.31 3.46 21.90
C ASP A 93 2.84 4.39 23.00
N THR A 94 4.01 4.98 22.76
CA THR A 94 4.64 5.92 23.70
C THR A 94 3.86 7.23 23.83
N ASP A 95 3.08 7.59 22.82
CA ASP A 95 2.35 8.87 22.76
C ASP A 95 1.04 8.82 23.56
N ALA A 96 0.40 7.65 23.60
CA ALA A 96 -0.72 7.36 24.51
C ALA A 96 -0.28 7.00 25.94
N SER A 97 1.01 6.73 26.16
CA SER A 97 1.57 6.39 27.47
C SER A 97 1.79 7.63 28.34
N LYS A 98 0.76 8.47 28.51
CA LYS A 98 0.72 9.57 29.50
C LYS A 98 0.39 9.09 30.92
N GLY A 99 0.41 7.77 31.17
CA GLY A 99 0.17 7.14 32.47
C GLY A 99 1.15 6.00 32.75
N LYS A 100 1.05 5.37 33.92
CA LYS A 100 1.92 4.25 34.36
C LYS A 100 1.75 2.95 33.54
N GLU A 101 0.89 2.93 32.53
CA GLU A 101 0.54 1.73 31.77
C GLU A 101 1.02 1.84 30.32
N LEU A 102 1.82 0.85 29.89
CA LEU A 102 2.30 0.72 28.51
C LEU A 102 1.15 0.20 27.63
N LYS A 103 0.71 1.03 26.67
CA LYS A 103 -0.31 0.61 25.71
C LYS A 103 0.35 -0.09 24.51
N ILE A 104 0.01 -1.36 24.29
CA ILE A 104 0.46 -2.14 23.14
C ILE A 104 -0.63 -2.11 22.07
N ARG A 105 -0.23 -1.95 20.80
CA ARG A 105 -1.16 -1.92 19.66
C ARG A 105 -0.65 -2.74 18.50
N ALA A 106 -1.57 -3.26 17.70
CA ALA A 106 -1.24 -3.88 16.42
C ALA A 106 -1.05 -2.82 15.34
N VAL A 107 0.01 -3.01 14.55
CA VAL A 107 0.35 -2.21 13.39
C VAL A 107 0.31 -3.12 12.18
N ARG A 108 -0.35 -2.69 11.10
CA ARG A 108 -0.38 -3.44 9.83
C ARG A 108 -0.08 -2.50 8.68
N TYR A 109 0.76 -2.95 7.76
CA TYR A 109 1.00 -2.30 6.48
C TYR A 109 0.46 -3.17 5.36
N SER A 110 -0.16 -2.54 4.37
CA SER A 110 -0.63 -3.21 3.16
C SER A 110 -0.75 -2.21 2.01
N LEU A 111 -0.29 -2.60 0.83
CA LEU A 111 -0.59 -1.89 -0.42
C LEU A 111 -1.89 -2.41 -1.08
N ASP A 112 -2.27 -3.66 -0.80
CA ASP A 112 -3.37 -4.35 -1.48
C ASP A 112 -4.75 -3.71 -1.23
N LYS A 113 -4.92 -3.02 -0.09
CA LYS A 113 -6.21 -2.38 0.27
C LYS A 113 -6.50 -1.12 -0.55
N ALA A 114 -5.47 -0.44 -1.05
CA ALA A 114 -5.59 0.80 -1.82
C ALA A 114 -4.44 0.88 -2.84
N PRO A 115 -4.69 0.53 -4.11
CA PRO A 115 -3.66 0.62 -5.15
C PRO A 115 -3.05 2.02 -5.19
N GLY A 116 -1.72 2.10 -5.22
CA GLY A 116 -1.00 3.37 -5.23
C GLY A 116 -0.77 4.02 -3.87
N MET A 117 -1.36 3.55 -2.77
CA MET A 117 -1.16 4.18 -1.45
C MET A 117 -0.88 3.13 -0.38
N LEU A 118 0.28 3.24 0.29
CA LEU A 118 0.58 2.37 1.42
C LEU A 118 -0.41 2.64 2.55
N GLN A 119 -1.21 1.65 2.90
CA GLN A 119 -2.11 1.72 4.05
C GLN A 119 -1.38 1.27 5.30
N ARG A 120 -1.36 2.14 6.30
CA ARG A 120 -0.93 1.85 7.67
C ARG A 120 -2.16 1.80 8.56
N GLU A 121 -2.46 0.62 9.06
CA GLU A 121 -3.50 0.41 10.06
C GLU A 121 -2.89 0.50 11.45
N TRP A 122 -3.44 1.39 12.27
CA TRP A 122 -3.08 1.59 13.66
C TRP A 122 -4.35 1.68 14.49
N ASP A 123 -4.54 0.79 15.46
CA ASP A 123 -5.75 0.75 16.30
C ASP A 123 -7.06 0.55 15.50
N GLY A 124 -6.99 -0.24 14.42
CA GLY A 124 -8.13 -0.44 13.51
C GLY A 124 -8.44 0.78 12.62
N GLN A 125 -7.69 1.88 12.73
CA GLN A 125 -7.78 3.01 11.81
C GLN A 125 -6.72 2.87 10.71
N ALA A 126 -7.17 2.71 9.47
CA ALA A 126 -6.32 2.76 8.29
C ALA A 126 -6.03 4.22 7.90
N ARG A 127 -4.75 4.54 7.68
CA ARG A 127 -4.29 5.81 7.15
C ARG A 127 -3.32 5.57 6.01
N SER A 128 -3.44 6.36 4.94
CA SER A 128 -2.47 6.37 3.86
C SER A 128 -1.15 6.99 4.33
N VAL A 129 -0.03 6.43 3.88
CA VAL A 129 1.31 6.95 4.11
C VAL A 129 1.93 7.35 2.77
N GLY A 130 2.46 8.57 2.69
CA GLY A 130 3.05 9.11 1.47
C GLY A 130 2.14 10.04 0.68
N LEU A 131 2.69 10.66 -0.37
CA LEU A 131 2.03 11.67 -1.20
C LEU A 131 2.03 11.35 -2.70
N SER A 132 2.82 10.35 -3.11
CA SER A 132 2.97 9.87 -4.50
C SER A 132 2.47 8.44 -4.62
N PRO A 133 2.05 8.01 -5.83
CA PRO A 133 1.64 6.65 -6.07
C PRO A 133 2.78 5.67 -5.80
N LEU A 134 2.54 4.68 -4.95
CA LEU A 134 3.44 3.56 -4.71
C LEU A 134 3.04 2.39 -5.62
N THR A 135 3.91 2.01 -6.54
CA THR A 135 3.65 0.89 -7.47
C THR A 135 3.93 -0.44 -6.80
N SER A 136 4.96 -0.51 -5.94
CA SER A 136 5.30 -1.71 -5.21
C SER A 136 5.94 -1.41 -3.85
N ILE A 137 5.77 -2.35 -2.93
CA ILE A 137 6.52 -2.40 -1.68
C ILE A 137 6.78 -3.86 -1.33
N SER A 138 7.97 -4.16 -0.84
CA SER A 138 8.31 -5.48 -0.31
C SER A 138 9.01 -5.39 1.03
N PHE A 139 8.65 -6.30 1.92
CA PHE A 139 9.24 -6.46 3.24
C PHE A 139 9.97 -7.79 3.33
N LEU A 140 11.28 -7.73 3.57
CA LEU A 140 12.10 -8.92 3.70
C LEU A 140 12.81 -8.94 5.05
N PRO A 141 12.66 -10.00 5.86
CA PRO A 141 13.46 -10.16 7.06
C PRO A 141 14.93 -10.33 6.69
N PHE A 142 15.80 -9.67 7.43
CA PHE A 142 17.24 -9.68 7.20
C PHE A 142 17.98 -9.78 8.54
N ALA A 143 18.98 -10.66 8.64
CA ALA A 143 19.85 -10.72 9.81
C ALA A 143 21.01 -9.73 9.61
N GLY A 144 20.98 -8.61 10.32
CA GLY A 144 22.05 -7.61 10.30
C GLY A 144 23.11 -7.84 11.37
N PRO A 145 24.23 -7.11 11.32
CA PRO A 145 25.30 -7.21 12.33
C PRO A 145 24.86 -6.78 13.74
N THR A 146 23.79 -5.99 13.85
CA THR A 146 23.25 -5.46 15.11
C THR A 146 21.97 -6.18 15.58
N GLY A 147 21.53 -7.22 14.86
CA GLY A 147 20.33 -8.00 15.19
C GLY A 147 19.33 -8.08 14.03
N PRO A 148 18.05 -8.40 14.33
CA PRO A 148 17.03 -8.56 13.31
C PRO A 148 16.69 -7.22 12.65
N MET A 149 16.68 -7.20 11.32
CA MET A 149 16.35 -6.05 10.50
C MET A 149 15.26 -6.40 9.49
N VAL A 150 14.64 -5.37 8.94
CA VAL A 150 13.76 -5.48 7.77
C VAL A 150 14.40 -4.70 6.64
N ARG A 151 14.58 -5.36 5.50
CA ARG A 151 14.78 -4.67 4.23
C ARG A 151 13.44 -4.27 3.67
N VAL A 152 13.30 -2.99 3.39
CA VAL A 152 12.13 -2.44 2.72
C VAL A 152 12.58 -1.93 1.36
N THR A 153 11.93 -2.42 0.31
CA THR A 153 12.14 -1.94 -1.05
C THR A 153 10.82 -1.35 -1.55
N LEU A 154 10.88 -0.12 -2.03
CA LEU A 154 9.78 0.69 -2.53
C LEU A 154 10.01 0.96 -4.02
N ASP A 155 8.99 0.78 -4.83
CA ASP A 155 8.93 1.38 -6.15
C ASP A 155 7.90 2.51 -6.10
N VAL A 156 8.39 3.75 -6.16
CA VAL A 156 7.53 4.94 -6.13
C VAL A 156 7.30 5.37 -7.56
N GLY A 157 6.05 5.30 -8.01
CA GLY A 157 5.62 5.80 -9.30
C GLY A 157 5.75 7.32 -9.36
N ARG A 158 5.99 7.84 -10.57
CA ARG A 158 5.86 9.27 -10.84
C ARG A 158 4.38 9.64 -10.96
N ASP A 159 4.11 10.94 -10.87
CA ASP A 159 2.77 11.54 -10.90
C ASP A 159 1.91 10.91 -12.02
N PRO A 160 0.62 10.60 -11.77
CA PRO A 160 -0.29 10.05 -12.80
C PRO A 160 -0.34 10.87 -14.10
N ASP A 161 -0.03 12.16 -14.05
CA ASP A 161 0.02 13.05 -15.21
C ASP A 161 1.29 12.90 -16.07
N GLU A 162 2.27 12.09 -15.63
CA GLU A 162 3.53 11.84 -16.33
C GLU A 162 3.90 10.33 -16.33
N PRO A 163 3.09 9.47 -17.00
CA PRO A 163 3.20 8.01 -16.91
C PRO A 163 4.43 7.41 -17.60
N ALA A 164 5.24 8.21 -18.29
CA ALA A 164 6.36 7.77 -19.13
C ALA A 164 7.71 7.69 -18.40
N GLY A 165 7.76 7.95 -17.09
CA GLY A 165 8.99 7.85 -16.30
C GLY A 165 9.12 6.52 -15.57
N GLU A 166 10.32 5.93 -15.58
CA GLU A 166 10.62 4.75 -14.76
C GLU A 166 10.38 5.05 -13.27
N PRO A 167 9.77 4.12 -12.51
CA PRO A 167 9.62 4.24 -11.07
C PRO A 167 10.96 4.45 -10.37
N ILE A 168 10.95 5.21 -9.28
CA ILE A 168 12.14 5.35 -8.43
C ILE A 168 12.16 4.16 -7.47
N ALA A 169 13.15 3.29 -7.65
CA ALA A 169 13.46 2.23 -6.70
C ALA A 169 14.20 2.82 -5.50
N TYR A 170 13.64 2.67 -4.31
CA TYR A 170 14.21 3.11 -3.04
C TYR A 170 14.28 1.93 -2.07
N SER A 171 15.45 1.69 -1.49
CA SER A 171 15.64 0.58 -0.54
C SER A 171 16.35 1.05 0.70
N PHE A 172 15.84 0.63 1.86
CA PHE A 172 16.45 0.92 3.15
C PHE A 172 16.40 -0.30 4.07
N LEU A 173 17.31 -0.31 5.04
CA LEU A 173 17.35 -1.31 6.11
C LEU A 173 16.95 -0.63 7.40
N THR A 174 16.02 -1.23 8.12
CA THR A 174 15.57 -0.69 9.40
C THR A 174 15.62 -1.78 10.48
N PRO A 175 16.23 -1.49 11.65
CA PRO A 175 16.32 -2.46 12.72
C PRO A 175 14.94 -2.68 13.34
N ILE A 176 14.62 -3.94 13.63
CA ILE A 176 13.55 -4.27 14.58
C ILE A 176 14.15 -4.06 15.96
N ALA A 177 13.48 -3.31 16.83
CA ALA A 177 14.00 -3.05 18.16
C ALA A 177 14.48 -4.34 18.86
N SER A 178 15.78 -4.38 19.14
CA SER A 178 16.42 -5.40 19.96
C SER A 178 16.39 -4.95 21.43
N PRO A 179 16.32 -5.88 22.39
CA PRO A 179 15.75 -5.64 23.71
C PRO A 179 16.55 -4.60 24.50
N ARG A 180 15.93 -3.48 24.85
CA ARG A 180 16.18 -2.92 26.18
C ARG A 180 15.24 -3.66 27.11
N GLN A 181 15.81 -4.52 27.96
CA GLN A 181 15.17 -5.16 29.10
C GLN A 181 14.18 -4.21 29.78
N ARG A 182 12.91 -4.28 29.39
CA ARG A 182 11.79 -4.01 30.27
C ARG A 182 11.04 -5.32 30.28
N GLU A 183 10.74 -5.75 31.49
CA GLU A 183 10.26 -7.08 31.87
C GLU A 183 9.31 -7.70 30.83
N PRO A 184 9.36 -9.03 30.64
CA PRO A 184 8.44 -9.72 29.75
C PRO A 184 7.00 -9.34 30.11
N ILE A 185 6.32 -8.67 29.19
CA ILE A 185 4.94 -8.26 29.40
C ILE A 185 4.11 -9.55 29.54
N PRO A 186 3.33 -9.72 30.61
CA PRO A 186 2.59 -10.95 30.85
C PRO A 186 1.65 -11.26 29.69
N MET A 187 1.76 -12.48 29.15
CA MET A 187 1.07 -12.97 27.94
C MET A 187 -0.48 -12.90 27.97
N LYS A 188 -1.10 -12.47 29.07
CA LYS A 188 -2.56 -12.35 29.18
C LYS A 188 -3.17 -11.23 28.32
N LEU A 189 -2.36 -10.34 27.71
CA LEU A 189 -2.87 -9.20 26.94
C LEU A 189 -2.89 -9.36 25.41
N VAL A 190 -2.41 -10.49 24.86
CA VAL A 190 -2.23 -10.64 23.41
C VAL A 190 -3.21 -11.66 22.84
N THR A 191 -4.46 -11.24 22.68
CA THR A 191 -5.44 -11.91 21.80
C THR A 191 -5.82 -10.92 20.71
N GLY A 192 -5.03 -10.89 19.63
CA GLY A 192 -5.15 -9.80 18.65
C GLY A 192 -4.52 -10.05 17.30
N PHE A 193 -4.50 -11.30 16.82
CA PHE A 193 -4.31 -11.61 15.40
C PHE A 193 -5.38 -12.61 14.98
N VAL A 194 -6.64 -12.19 15.04
CA VAL A 194 -7.72 -12.90 14.32
C VAL A 194 -7.83 -12.21 12.96
N ASP A 195 -7.39 -12.91 11.92
CA ASP A 195 -7.64 -12.53 10.53
C ASP A 195 -9.16 -12.63 10.29
N LYS A 196 -9.87 -11.53 10.53
CA LYS A 196 -11.27 -11.38 10.16
C LYS A 196 -11.33 -10.88 8.71
N GLU A 197 -10.84 -11.67 7.76
CA GLU A 197 -11.13 -11.51 6.32
C GLU A 197 -10.47 -12.65 5.52
N ASP A 198 -11.24 -13.72 5.30
CA ASP A 198 -11.24 -14.54 4.08
C ASP A 198 -12.48 -15.45 4.17
N GLY A 199 -13.63 -14.91 3.76
CA GLY A 199 -14.87 -15.66 3.56
C GLY A 199 -15.61 -15.08 2.35
N PRO A 200 -16.06 -15.89 1.38
CA PRO A 200 -16.79 -15.37 0.23
C PRO A 200 -18.11 -14.77 0.71
N ALA A 201 -18.31 -13.48 0.42
CA ALA A 201 -19.53 -12.76 0.71
C ALA A 201 -20.70 -13.36 -0.09
N THR A 202 -21.37 -14.35 0.50
CA THR A 202 -22.69 -14.79 0.08
C THR A 202 -23.58 -14.78 1.32
N GLN A 203 -24.36 -13.71 1.50
CA GLN A 203 -25.81 -13.78 1.73
C GLN A 203 -26.40 -12.42 2.13
N ARG A 204 -27.24 -11.94 1.21
CA ARG A 204 -28.57 -11.36 1.41
C ARG A 204 -28.71 -10.04 2.20
N LEU A 205 -28.96 -9.00 1.40
CA LEU A 205 -29.77 -7.82 1.74
C LEU A 205 -31.03 -8.23 2.54
N PRO A 206 -31.39 -7.53 3.63
CA PRO A 206 -32.74 -7.58 4.17
C PRO A 206 -33.65 -6.59 3.42
N ASP A 207 -34.64 -7.12 2.71
CA ASP A 207 -35.80 -6.35 2.24
C ASP A 207 -36.61 -5.84 3.45
N PRO A 208 -36.92 -4.54 3.54
CA PRO A 208 -37.81 -4.01 4.56
C PRO A 208 -39.25 -4.01 4.02
N GLY A 209 -40.03 -5.05 4.32
CA GLY A 209 -41.46 -5.00 4.03
C GLY A 209 -42.20 -6.32 4.14
N ALA A 210 -42.73 -6.62 5.33
CA ALA A 210 -44.07 -7.21 5.50
C ALA A 210 -44.32 -7.46 6.99
N SER A 211 -44.93 -6.47 7.64
CA SER A 211 -45.75 -6.72 8.82
C SER A 211 -47.06 -7.39 8.39
N ALA A 212 -47.60 -8.22 9.29
CA ALA A 212 -48.93 -8.84 9.25
C ALA A 212 -49.13 -10.13 8.43
N ARG A 213 -49.18 -11.28 9.12
CA ARG A 213 -50.47 -11.92 9.43
C ARG A 213 -50.33 -13.03 10.47
N ALA A 214 -51.33 -13.04 11.34
CA ALA A 214 -51.50 -13.96 12.45
C ALA A 214 -52.10 -15.31 12.05
N ALA A 215 -52.02 -16.23 13.02
CA ALA A 215 -52.92 -17.35 13.30
C ALA A 215 -52.78 -18.63 12.45
N ALA A 216 -52.31 -19.70 13.09
CA ALA A 216 -53.15 -20.84 13.53
C ALA A 216 -52.39 -22.17 13.50
N GLY A 217 -52.59 -22.99 14.54
CA GLY A 217 -52.67 -24.45 14.38
C GLY A 217 -51.42 -25.28 14.71
N GLY A 218 -51.37 -25.77 15.95
CA GLY A 218 -51.42 -27.22 16.26
C GLY A 218 -50.35 -28.17 15.72
N GLY A 219 -49.81 -29.00 16.62
CA GLY A 219 -49.41 -30.38 16.29
C GLY A 219 -47.94 -30.74 16.47
N GLN A 220 -47.61 -31.17 17.69
CA GLN A 220 -46.89 -32.42 18.02
C GLN A 220 -45.51 -32.75 17.37
N PRO A 221 -44.46 -33.04 18.18
CA PRO A 221 -43.17 -33.50 17.67
C PRO A 221 -43.10 -35.03 17.62
N PRO A 222 -42.28 -35.60 16.71
CA PRO A 222 -41.69 -36.92 16.98
C PRO A 222 -40.19 -36.96 16.54
N PRO A 223 -39.46 -38.07 16.71
CA PRO A 223 -38.68 -38.33 17.91
C PRO A 223 -37.19 -38.59 17.61
N ALA A 224 -36.41 -38.77 18.68
CA ALA A 224 -35.06 -39.30 18.64
C ALA A 224 -35.00 -40.69 17.98
N ALA A 225 -34.02 -40.89 17.11
CA ALA A 225 -33.61 -42.22 16.63
C ALA A 225 -32.10 -42.39 16.79
N THR A 226 -31.79 -43.33 17.66
CA THR A 226 -30.51 -43.92 18.01
C THR A 226 -30.02 -44.85 16.89
N GLY A 227 -28.70 -44.97 16.75
CA GLY A 227 -28.02 -46.02 15.96
C GLY A 227 -26.91 -45.39 15.10
N GLY A 228 -25.65 -45.80 15.17
CA GLY A 228 -25.07 -47.04 15.67
C GLY A 228 -24.15 -47.62 14.58
N SER A 229 -23.00 -48.12 15.02
CA SER A 229 -22.02 -48.94 14.27
C SER A 229 -21.01 -48.18 13.41
N GLN A 230 -19.73 -48.26 13.80
CA GLN A 230 -18.68 -49.14 13.21
C GLN A 230 -18.04 -48.44 12.00
N GLY A 231 -16.74 -48.21 11.90
CA GLY A 231 -15.57 -48.76 12.57
C GLY A 231 -14.42 -48.75 11.55
N SER A 232 -13.19 -48.67 12.06
CA SER A 232 -11.92 -49.04 11.38
C SER A 232 -11.15 -47.91 10.63
N PRO A 233 -9.80 -47.98 10.57
CA PRO A 233 -8.87 -47.00 11.18
C PRO A 233 -7.95 -46.34 10.12
N PRO A 234 -6.93 -45.52 10.49
CA PRO A 234 -6.17 -44.72 9.53
C PRO A 234 -5.02 -45.52 8.91
N PRO A 235 -4.63 -45.25 7.64
CA PRO A 235 -3.38 -45.75 7.12
C PRO A 235 -2.21 -44.87 7.58
N GLU A 236 -1.48 -45.42 8.54
CA GLU A 236 -0.02 -45.53 8.63
C GLU A 236 0.88 -44.49 7.93
N ALA A 237 1.75 -43.92 8.76
CA ALA A 237 2.94 -43.19 8.38
C ALA A 237 3.91 -44.07 7.56
N SER A 238 4.52 -43.47 6.54
CA SER A 238 5.72 -44.01 5.91
C SER A 238 6.71 -42.87 5.67
N ALA A 239 7.81 -42.91 6.41
CA ALA A 239 9.06 -42.22 6.16
C ALA A 239 10.18 -43.28 6.22
N PRO A 240 11.42 -42.97 5.84
CA PRO A 240 11.94 -42.73 4.48
C PRO A 240 12.99 -43.82 4.10
N PRO A 241 13.43 -43.94 2.83
CA PRO A 241 14.65 -44.70 2.52
C PRO A 241 15.94 -43.84 2.59
N PRO A 242 17.10 -44.48 2.77
CA PRO A 242 18.34 -43.84 3.24
C PRO A 242 19.24 -43.24 2.15
N ARG A 243 20.20 -42.44 2.64
CA ARG A 243 21.34 -41.81 1.96
C ARG A 243 22.10 -42.73 1.00
N LYS A 244 22.57 -42.15 -0.11
CA LYS A 244 23.87 -42.49 -0.73
C LYS A 244 24.74 -41.24 -0.73
N GLY A 245 25.96 -41.38 -0.21
CA GLY A 245 26.97 -40.34 -0.19
C GLY A 245 27.70 -40.20 -1.52
N PHE A 246 28.20 -39.00 -1.76
CA PHE A 246 29.52 -38.66 -2.28
C PHE A 246 29.94 -37.35 -1.61
#